data_AF-A0A5E4IA26-F1
#
_entry.id   AF-A0A5E4IA26-F1
#
_cell.length_a   1.000
_cell.length_b   1.000
_cell.length_c   1.000
_cell.angle_alpha   90.00
_cell.angle_beta   90.00
_cell.angle_gamma   90.00
#
_symmetry.space_group_name_H-M   'P 1'
#
loop_
_entity.id
_entity.type
_entity.pdbx_description
1 polymer ?
#
loop_
_entity_poly.entity_id
_entity_poly.type
_entity_poly.pdbx_seq_one_letter_code
_entity_poly.pdbx_strand_id
1 'polypeptide(L)'
;MDKNPLIGKCLAVGIILLFVGTGIIPATAQNTEKSSLPTSSNKWLYVGGSGPGNYTKIQEAVNNASYNDTIFVYNGIYRENIFINITITLIGEDKNTTILDGDAQHDVVYIGFPADHVKITGFTIQNSGNFTSGGAYADAGIEIHSDYNIIQDNIITKHPLYGMYLWGSHGNNISYNLITRCEQSGIEFLAGPSNIISHNIISDNYFGINAGSSINSKNNSLSYNTFMRNSKGLGISDSGSRIFCNNFLQNIDFNALSYFDIFHMKPSRNIWDSNYWDNWRGFGPKWIPGFLGFNFDWKPAKEPYPYQNMPPLHSQGNPDGIVTKWAVLIACSGGISYQRHERRERNDMRELKQILIKNGWDENHIYTLLEEEATKKAILNDSFQWLQNNGADEDDLIVFYFSGHGYYLTTDRPPIDEPDGKDEIIATWDPDMNGWNPDAFIVDDELSAKFDTLQSKNIVIIMHTCHAGGWIDGTSDLCGSGRVVLLSCGVDEISIWMIYPIHWLFPYYLIQGLKGRADENHDKSITAEELLRYTIKPIQFRSKINNWMTTGVADVQHPELYDGWPSENNNTEELKLIEL
;
A
#
# COMPACT_ATOMS: atom_id res chain seq x y z
N MET A 1 -39.62 -28.45 69.01
CA MET A 1 -39.15 -28.58 67.63
C MET A 1 -39.47 -27.28 66.92
N ASP A 2 -38.54 -26.33 67.02
CA ASP A 2 -38.68 -25.00 66.44
C ASP A 2 -38.56 -25.06 64.92
N LYS A 3 -39.56 -24.47 64.25
CA LYS A 3 -39.64 -24.38 62.80
C LYS A 3 -38.78 -23.20 62.32
N ASN A 4 -37.72 -23.50 61.57
CA ASN A 4 -36.91 -22.49 60.88
C ASN A 4 -37.75 -21.73 59.82
N PRO A 5 -37.90 -20.39 59.91
CA PRO A 5 -38.71 -19.61 58.97
C PRO A 5 -37.94 -19.11 57.73
N LEU A 6 -36.74 -19.63 57.45
CA LEU A 6 -35.88 -19.13 56.36
C LEU A 6 -36.07 -19.82 54.99
N ILE A 7 -36.80 -20.94 54.92
CA ILE A 7 -36.97 -21.68 53.64
C ILE A 7 -38.11 -21.10 52.79
N GLY A 8 -39.07 -20.38 53.38
CA GLY A 8 -40.21 -19.79 52.66
C GLY A 8 -39.92 -18.50 51.88
N LYS A 9 -38.79 -17.82 52.12
CA LYS A 9 -38.46 -16.54 51.46
C LYS A 9 -37.50 -16.68 50.27
N CYS A 10 -36.73 -17.77 50.17
CA CYS A 10 -35.87 -18.01 49.01
C CYS A 10 -36.63 -18.61 47.81
N LEU A 11 -37.73 -19.35 48.04
CA LEU A 11 -38.55 -19.92 46.96
C LEU A 11 -39.36 -18.85 46.21
N ALA A 12 -39.79 -17.78 46.91
CA ALA A 12 -40.55 -16.69 46.31
C ALA A 12 -39.71 -15.78 45.39
N VAL A 13 -38.43 -15.54 45.74
CA VAL A 13 -37.51 -14.75 44.91
C VAL A 13 -37.08 -15.53 43.66
N GLY A 14 -36.92 -16.85 43.76
CA GLY A 14 -36.60 -17.72 42.61
C GLY A 14 -37.72 -17.80 41.57
N ILE A 15 -38.99 -17.77 41.98
CA ILE A 15 -40.14 -17.80 41.06
C ILE A 15 -40.37 -16.44 40.40
N ILE A 16 -40.11 -15.32 41.08
CA ILE A 16 -40.21 -13.98 40.48
C ILE A 16 -39.12 -13.76 39.42
N LEU A 17 -37.90 -14.26 39.64
CA LEU A 17 -36.83 -14.20 38.63
C LEU A 17 -37.06 -15.14 37.43
N LEU A 18 -37.85 -16.22 37.60
CA LEU A 18 -38.21 -17.12 36.50
C LEU A 18 -39.21 -16.48 35.51
N PHE A 19 -39.99 -15.47 35.93
CA PHE A 19 -40.99 -14.78 35.10
C PHE A 19 -40.54 -13.43 34.52
N VAL A 20 -39.40 -12.89 34.95
CA VAL A 20 -38.79 -11.69 34.30
C VAL A 20 -38.00 -12.08 33.03
N GLY A 21 -37.70 -13.37 32.84
CA GLY A 21 -36.99 -13.90 31.66
C GLY A 21 -37.88 -14.31 30.48
N THR A 22 -39.20 -14.11 30.53
CA THR A 22 -40.13 -14.46 29.42
C THR A 22 -40.89 -13.23 28.94
N GLY A 23 -40.17 -12.18 28.58
CA GLY A 23 -40.69 -11.13 27.72
C GLY A 23 -40.96 -11.71 26.33
N ILE A 24 -42.24 -11.95 26.02
CA ILE A 24 -42.70 -12.28 24.67
C ILE A 24 -42.38 -11.06 23.80
N ILE A 25 -41.34 -11.17 22.97
CA ILE A 25 -41.13 -10.24 21.86
C ILE A 25 -42.25 -10.55 20.85
N PRO A 26 -43.10 -9.58 20.47
CA PRO A 26 -44.00 -9.78 19.36
C PRO A 26 -43.16 -10.11 18.13
N ALA A 27 -43.45 -11.22 17.45
CA ALA A 27 -42.88 -11.50 16.15
C ALA A 27 -43.29 -10.36 15.20
N THR A 28 -42.45 -9.34 15.10
CA THR A 28 -42.48 -8.42 13.99
C THR A 28 -42.24 -9.28 12.77
N ALA A 29 -43.20 -9.24 11.84
CA ALA A 29 -42.99 -9.74 10.51
C ALA A 29 -41.67 -9.13 10.01
N GLN A 30 -40.63 -9.94 9.86
CA GLN A 30 -39.51 -9.57 9.02
C GLN A 30 -40.13 -9.39 7.64
N ASN A 31 -40.33 -8.14 7.24
CA ASN A 31 -40.19 -7.80 5.84
C ASN A 31 -38.80 -8.30 5.49
N THR A 32 -38.75 -9.44 4.82
CA THR A 32 -37.60 -9.84 4.04
C THR A 32 -37.54 -8.81 2.93
N GLU A 33 -37.01 -7.62 3.23
CA GLU A 33 -36.30 -6.87 2.21
C GLU A 33 -35.21 -7.82 1.77
N LYS A 34 -35.46 -8.45 0.62
CA LYS A 34 -34.47 -9.14 -0.17
C LYS A 34 -33.26 -8.21 -0.18
N SER A 35 -32.19 -8.55 0.54
CA SER A 35 -30.99 -7.74 0.49
C SER A 35 -30.55 -7.75 -0.96
N SER A 36 -30.83 -6.66 -1.67
CA SER A 36 -30.26 -6.39 -2.98
C SER A 36 -28.82 -5.94 -2.77
N LEU A 37 -28.03 -6.76 -2.06
CA LEU A 37 -26.60 -6.74 -2.25
C LEU A 37 -26.40 -7.26 -3.67
N PRO A 38 -25.88 -6.44 -4.60
CA PRO A 38 -25.61 -6.91 -5.94
C PRO A 38 -24.73 -8.15 -5.82
N THR A 39 -25.16 -9.23 -6.47
CA THR A 39 -24.43 -10.49 -6.47
C THR A 39 -23.05 -10.23 -7.09
N SER A 40 -22.01 -10.15 -6.27
CA SER A 40 -20.63 -10.08 -6.77
C SER A 40 -20.35 -11.36 -7.53
N SER A 41 -19.86 -11.22 -8.76
CA SER A 41 -19.54 -12.36 -9.61
C SER A 41 -18.07 -12.40 -10.03
N ASN A 42 -17.33 -11.29 -9.83
CA ASN A 42 -15.93 -11.11 -10.19
C ASN A 42 -15.60 -11.66 -11.59
N LYS A 43 -16.53 -11.48 -12.54
CA LYS A 43 -16.40 -12.04 -13.89
C LYS A 43 -15.63 -11.12 -14.80
N TRP A 44 -15.04 -11.71 -15.83
CA TRP A 44 -14.47 -11.01 -16.96
C TRP A 44 -15.48 -10.87 -18.09
N LEU A 45 -15.68 -9.64 -18.56
CA LEU A 45 -16.42 -9.30 -19.77
C LEU A 45 -15.44 -8.76 -20.80
N TYR A 46 -15.57 -9.19 -22.05
CA TYR A 46 -14.63 -8.84 -23.11
C TYR A 46 -15.34 -7.99 -24.17
N VAL A 47 -14.72 -6.88 -24.58
CA VAL A 47 -15.25 -5.96 -25.59
C VAL A 47 -14.28 -5.87 -26.77
N GLY A 48 -14.79 -6.02 -27.99
CA GLY A 48 -13.97 -6.10 -29.21
C GLY A 48 -13.41 -7.51 -29.44
N GLY A 49 -12.31 -7.62 -30.19
CA GLY A 49 -11.69 -8.90 -30.53
C GLY A 49 -12.58 -9.84 -31.37
N SER A 50 -12.13 -11.08 -31.58
CA SER A 50 -12.83 -12.09 -32.40
C SER A 50 -13.38 -13.28 -31.59
N GLY A 51 -13.39 -13.17 -30.25
CA GLY A 51 -13.83 -14.24 -29.36
C GLY A 51 -15.35 -14.41 -29.34
N PRO A 52 -15.87 -15.64 -29.13
CA PRO A 52 -17.29 -15.87 -28.99
C PRO A 52 -17.82 -15.21 -27.70
N GLY A 53 -18.93 -14.47 -27.80
CA GLY A 53 -19.57 -13.82 -26.66
C GLY A 53 -19.00 -12.45 -26.28
N ASN A 54 -18.02 -11.93 -27.04
CA ASN A 54 -17.51 -10.58 -26.84
C ASN A 54 -18.56 -9.52 -27.19
N TYR A 55 -18.62 -8.46 -26.40
CA TYR A 55 -19.40 -7.28 -26.70
C TYR A 55 -18.77 -6.49 -27.84
N THR A 56 -19.59 -5.78 -28.61
CA THR A 56 -19.08 -4.82 -29.62
C THR A 56 -18.99 -3.40 -29.09
N LYS A 57 -19.64 -3.13 -27.96
CA LYS A 57 -19.76 -1.83 -27.31
C LYS A 57 -19.39 -1.92 -25.85
N ILE A 58 -18.66 -0.93 -25.35
CA ILE A 58 -18.19 -0.91 -23.97
C ILE A 58 -19.38 -0.66 -23.04
N GLN A 59 -20.29 0.25 -23.39
CA GLN A 59 -21.45 0.52 -22.54
C GLN A 59 -22.36 -0.70 -22.38
N GLU A 60 -22.47 -1.57 -23.39
CA GLU A 60 -23.25 -2.81 -23.27
C GLU A 60 -22.63 -3.78 -22.27
N ALA A 61 -21.29 -3.87 -22.23
CA ALA A 61 -20.60 -4.65 -21.21
C ALA A 61 -20.79 -4.04 -19.81
N VAL A 62 -20.70 -2.71 -19.68
CA VAL A 62 -20.95 -2.00 -18.41
C VAL A 62 -22.37 -2.25 -17.91
N ASN A 63 -23.37 -2.17 -18.79
CA ASN A 63 -24.77 -2.42 -18.44
C ASN A 63 -25.03 -3.85 -17.97
N ASN A 64 -24.25 -4.82 -18.45
CA ASN A 64 -24.37 -6.24 -18.09
C ASN A 64 -23.46 -6.65 -16.92
N ALA A 65 -22.54 -5.78 -16.50
CA ALA A 65 -21.63 -6.06 -15.41
C ALA A 65 -22.34 -6.12 -14.06
N SER A 66 -21.79 -6.95 -13.18
CA SER A 66 -22.12 -7.03 -11.77
C SER A 66 -21.04 -6.32 -10.95
N TYR A 67 -21.32 -6.12 -9.66
CA TYR A 67 -20.37 -5.49 -8.74
C TYR A 67 -19.03 -6.24 -8.74
N ASN A 68 -17.93 -5.49 -8.87
CA ASN A 68 -16.54 -5.94 -8.97
C ASN A 68 -16.19 -6.76 -10.24
N ASP A 69 -17.06 -6.80 -11.26
CA ASP A 69 -16.67 -7.41 -12.53
C ASP A 69 -15.56 -6.60 -13.22
N THR A 70 -14.76 -7.29 -14.03
CA THR A 70 -13.71 -6.71 -14.86
C THR A 70 -14.15 -6.69 -16.32
N ILE A 71 -14.00 -5.54 -16.98
CA ILE A 71 -14.27 -5.34 -18.39
C ILE A 71 -12.93 -5.12 -19.10
N PHE A 72 -12.52 -6.08 -19.91
CA PHE A 72 -11.33 -5.99 -20.75
C PHE A 72 -11.71 -5.56 -22.17
N VAL A 73 -11.04 -4.53 -22.67
CA VAL A 73 -11.33 -3.91 -23.96
C VAL A 73 -10.10 -4.08 -24.86
N TYR A 74 -10.28 -4.86 -25.93
CA TYR A 74 -9.26 -5.04 -26.96
C TYR A 74 -8.96 -3.72 -27.69
N ASN A 75 -7.82 -3.66 -28.38
CA ASN A 75 -7.43 -2.51 -29.18
C ASN A 75 -8.49 -2.13 -30.23
N GLY A 76 -8.68 -0.83 -30.43
CA GLY A 76 -9.74 -0.31 -31.29
C GLY A 76 -10.17 1.10 -30.95
N ILE A 77 -11.04 1.66 -31.78
CA ILE A 77 -11.66 2.97 -31.55
C ILE A 77 -13.13 2.75 -31.23
N TYR A 78 -13.51 3.15 -30.02
CA TYR A 78 -14.86 3.03 -29.49
C TYR A 78 -15.46 4.43 -29.38
N ARG A 79 -16.37 4.74 -30.32
CA ARG A 79 -17.11 6.01 -30.35
C ARG A 79 -18.34 5.91 -29.47
N GLU A 80 -18.18 6.16 -28.18
CA GLU A 80 -19.18 5.93 -27.15
C GLU A 80 -18.97 6.91 -25.99
N ASN A 81 -20.05 7.17 -25.24
CA ASN A 81 -20.00 7.84 -23.94
C ASN A 81 -20.32 6.81 -22.86
N ILE A 82 -19.41 6.62 -21.92
CA ILE A 82 -19.47 5.54 -20.93
C ILE A 82 -20.02 6.05 -19.60
N PHE A 83 -21.16 5.51 -19.17
CA PHE A 83 -21.79 5.81 -17.90
C PHE A 83 -21.61 4.64 -16.93
N ILE A 84 -20.84 4.86 -15.88
CA ILE A 84 -20.51 3.88 -14.84
C ILE A 84 -21.27 4.23 -13.56
N ASN A 85 -22.13 3.32 -13.11
CA ASN A 85 -22.95 3.47 -11.90
C ASN A 85 -22.84 2.27 -10.94
N ILE A 86 -21.85 1.40 -11.17
CA ILE A 86 -21.51 0.24 -10.35
C ILE A 86 -19.98 0.13 -10.26
N THR A 87 -19.47 -0.47 -9.18
CA THR A 87 -18.04 -0.75 -9.01
C THR A 87 -17.58 -1.79 -10.04
N ILE A 88 -16.66 -1.39 -10.92
CA ILE A 88 -16.07 -2.25 -11.95
C ILE A 88 -14.59 -1.89 -12.16
N THR A 89 -13.85 -2.82 -12.75
CA THR A 89 -12.52 -2.56 -13.30
C THR A 89 -12.61 -2.50 -14.82
N LEU A 90 -12.26 -1.37 -15.44
CA LEU A 90 -12.26 -1.16 -16.88
C LEU A 90 -10.80 -1.08 -17.38
N ILE A 91 -10.38 -2.04 -18.21
CA ILE A 91 -9.01 -2.21 -18.67
C ILE A 91 -8.96 -2.14 -20.19
N GLY A 92 -8.16 -1.25 -20.75
CA GLY A 92 -7.82 -1.23 -22.16
C GLY A 92 -6.53 -2.01 -22.41
N GLU A 93 -6.50 -2.80 -23.48
CA GLU A 93 -5.35 -3.63 -23.87
C GLU A 93 -4.03 -2.86 -23.98
N ASP A 94 -4.06 -1.65 -24.55
CA ASP A 94 -2.91 -0.75 -24.63
C ASP A 94 -3.40 0.69 -24.77
N LYS A 95 -2.99 1.58 -23.86
CA LYS A 95 -3.38 3.00 -23.86
C LYS A 95 -3.11 3.73 -25.17
N ASN A 96 -2.16 3.26 -25.98
CA ASN A 96 -1.84 3.88 -27.27
C ASN A 96 -2.77 3.42 -28.41
N THR A 97 -3.52 2.33 -28.24
CA THR A 97 -4.32 1.72 -29.31
C THR A 97 -5.77 1.41 -28.94
N THR A 98 -6.11 1.39 -27.64
CA THR A 98 -7.48 1.29 -27.14
C THR A 98 -8.03 2.69 -26.85
N ILE A 99 -8.87 3.20 -27.74
CA ILE A 99 -9.30 4.60 -27.78
C ILE A 99 -10.80 4.69 -27.46
N LEU A 100 -11.13 5.39 -26.38
CA LEU A 100 -12.46 5.91 -26.07
C LEU A 100 -12.60 7.31 -26.67
N ASP A 101 -13.55 7.48 -27.59
CA ASP A 101 -13.77 8.73 -28.32
C ASP A 101 -15.21 9.21 -28.08
N GLY A 102 -15.36 10.38 -27.45
CA GLY A 102 -16.68 10.93 -27.12
C GLY A 102 -17.46 11.50 -28.32
N ASP A 103 -16.89 11.47 -29.53
CA ASP A 103 -17.52 12.00 -30.75
C ASP A 103 -18.06 13.43 -30.59
N ALA A 104 -17.32 14.26 -29.85
CA ALA A 104 -17.64 15.64 -29.52
C ALA A 104 -18.99 15.84 -28.79
N GLN A 105 -19.43 14.83 -28.03
CA GLN A 105 -20.67 14.83 -27.26
C GLN A 105 -20.39 14.40 -25.83
N HIS A 106 -21.01 15.08 -24.86
CA HIS A 106 -21.05 14.69 -23.43
C HIS A 106 -19.66 14.40 -22.82
N ASP A 107 -19.65 13.84 -21.62
CA ASP A 107 -18.45 13.23 -21.06
C ASP A 107 -18.08 11.97 -21.83
N VAL A 108 -16.78 11.73 -22.05
CA VAL A 108 -16.37 10.42 -22.63
C VAL A 108 -16.59 9.32 -21.62
N VAL A 109 -16.25 9.56 -20.35
CA VAL A 109 -16.53 8.67 -19.22
C VAL A 109 -17.12 9.48 -18.08
N TYR A 110 -18.26 9.02 -17.55
CA TYR A 110 -18.90 9.55 -16.36
C TYR A 110 -18.96 8.46 -15.28
N ILE A 111 -18.38 8.74 -14.10
CA ILE A 111 -18.43 7.87 -12.92
C ILE A 111 -19.37 8.51 -11.89
N GLY A 112 -20.57 7.95 -11.78
CA GLY A 112 -21.64 8.50 -10.96
C GLY A 112 -21.92 7.71 -9.69
N PHE A 113 -22.57 8.36 -8.72
CA PHE A 113 -23.11 7.67 -7.55
C PHE A 113 -24.05 6.50 -7.95
N PRO A 114 -23.94 5.30 -7.35
CA PRO A 114 -23.07 4.94 -6.21
C PRO A 114 -21.77 4.19 -6.59
N ALA A 115 -21.19 4.45 -7.77
CA ALA A 115 -20.01 3.71 -8.28
C ALA A 115 -18.70 4.12 -7.61
N ASP A 116 -18.50 3.75 -6.34
CA ASP A 116 -17.21 3.91 -5.67
C ASP A 116 -16.24 2.81 -6.09
N HIS A 117 -14.93 3.00 -5.87
CA HIS A 117 -13.89 1.99 -6.14
C HIS A 117 -13.79 1.54 -7.62
N VAL A 118 -14.19 2.38 -8.57
CA VAL A 118 -14.02 2.10 -9.99
C VAL A 118 -12.55 2.25 -10.37
N LYS A 119 -12.03 1.30 -11.16
CA LYS A 119 -10.68 1.37 -11.72
C LYS A 119 -10.73 1.53 -13.23
N ILE A 120 -9.99 2.51 -13.77
CA ILE A 120 -9.87 2.74 -15.22
C ILE A 120 -8.38 2.84 -15.59
N THR A 121 -7.94 1.97 -16.51
CA THR A 121 -6.54 1.91 -16.93
C THR A 121 -6.38 1.49 -18.38
N GLY A 122 -5.31 1.94 -19.05
CA GLY A 122 -4.93 1.44 -20.37
C GLY A 122 -5.72 2.04 -21.55
N PHE A 123 -6.27 3.26 -21.42
CA PHE A 123 -7.01 3.92 -22.49
C PHE A 123 -6.36 5.21 -22.98
N THR A 124 -6.55 5.51 -24.27
CA THR A 124 -6.64 6.91 -24.73
C THR A 124 -8.09 7.36 -24.62
N ILE A 125 -8.34 8.49 -23.99
CA ILE A 125 -9.66 9.10 -23.81
C ILE A 125 -9.62 10.48 -24.48
N GLN A 126 -10.51 10.73 -25.45
CA GLN A 126 -10.47 11.95 -26.25
C GLN A 126 -11.83 12.43 -26.77
N ASN A 127 -11.86 13.69 -27.23
CA ASN A 127 -12.99 14.30 -27.95
C ASN A 127 -14.32 14.31 -27.18
N SER A 128 -14.32 14.77 -25.93
CA SER A 128 -15.56 15.05 -25.20
C SER A 128 -16.36 16.18 -25.86
N GLY A 129 -17.59 16.38 -25.39
CA GLY A 129 -18.39 17.56 -25.66
C GLY A 129 -17.80 18.84 -25.04
N ASN A 130 -18.51 19.96 -25.28
CA ASN A 130 -18.10 21.31 -24.90
C ASN A 130 -19.19 22.04 -24.10
N PHE A 131 -20.05 21.31 -23.40
CA PHE A 131 -21.09 21.89 -22.56
C PHE A 131 -20.54 22.25 -21.18
N THR A 132 -20.87 23.43 -20.68
CA THR A 132 -20.66 23.80 -19.27
C THR A 132 -21.78 24.70 -18.78
N SER A 133 -22.22 24.47 -17.54
CA SER A 133 -23.20 25.31 -16.84
C SER A 133 -22.56 26.41 -15.98
N GLY A 134 -21.22 26.52 -15.97
CA GLY A 134 -20.51 27.40 -15.04
C GLY A 134 -20.61 26.96 -13.58
N GLY A 135 -20.86 25.66 -13.35
CA GLY A 135 -21.09 25.03 -12.04
C GLY A 135 -20.91 23.51 -12.11
N ALA A 136 -21.77 22.75 -11.42
CA ALA A 136 -21.65 21.29 -11.20
C ALA A 136 -21.60 20.38 -12.43
N TYR A 137 -21.97 20.91 -13.60
CA TYR A 137 -22.08 20.12 -14.82
C TYR A 137 -21.20 20.74 -15.91
N ALA A 138 -20.22 19.98 -16.36
CA ALA A 138 -19.36 20.31 -17.47
C ALA A 138 -18.86 19.04 -18.15
N ASP A 139 -18.88 19.03 -19.48
CA ASP A 139 -18.34 17.92 -20.26
C ASP A 139 -16.82 17.81 -20.03
N ALA A 140 -16.34 16.59 -19.81
CA ALA A 140 -14.94 16.27 -19.58
C ALA A 140 -14.53 14.98 -20.30
N GLY A 141 -13.23 14.72 -20.36
CA GLY A 141 -12.75 13.38 -20.70
C GLY A 141 -13.22 12.35 -19.70
N ILE A 142 -13.02 12.62 -18.41
CA ILE A 142 -13.54 11.82 -17.31
C ILE A 142 -14.19 12.74 -16.27
N GLU A 143 -15.47 12.56 -16.00
CA GLU A 143 -16.19 13.22 -14.91
C GLU A 143 -16.40 12.25 -13.73
N ILE A 144 -16.04 12.66 -12.51
CA ILE A 144 -16.02 11.80 -11.31
C ILE A 144 -16.84 12.45 -10.18
N HIS A 145 -17.95 11.78 -9.83
CA HIS A 145 -18.86 12.17 -8.73
C HIS A 145 -18.91 11.13 -7.59
N SER A 146 -18.08 10.08 -7.66
CA SER A 146 -17.99 9.00 -6.67
C SER A 146 -16.62 8.96 -5.97
N ASP A 147 -16.49 8.14 -4.94
CA ASP A 147 -15.33 8.11 -4.04
C ASP A 147 -14.42 6.89 -4.29
N TYR A 148 -13.16 7.00 -3.86
CA TYR A 148 -12.17 5.91 -3.85
C TYR A 148 -11.85 5.27 -5.20
N ASN A 149 -12.02 6.00 -6.30
CA ASN A 149 -11.71 5.50 -7.64
C ASN A 149 -10.22 5.55 -7.94
N ILE A 150 -9.76 4.68 -8.84
CA ILE A 150 -8.38 4.62 -9.34
C ILE A 150 -8.39 4.90 -10.85
N ILE A 151 -7.87 6.06 -11.24
CA ILE A 151 -7.68 6.43 -12.64
C ILE A 151 -6.18 6.46 -12.92
N GLN A 152 -5.69 5.46 -13.64
CA GLN A 152 -4.24 5.31 -13.82
C GLN A 152 -3.83 4.88 -15.22
N ASP A 153 -2.62 5.26 -15.64
CA ASP A 153 -2.02 4.82 -16.92
C ASP A 153 -2.89 5.08 -18.17
N ASN A 154 -3.56 6.22 -18.21
CA ASN A 154 -4.35 6.65 -19.36
C ASN A 154 -3.69 7.84 -20.08
N ILE A 155 -4.03 8.01 -21.36
CA ILE A 155 -3.78 9.21 -22.15
C ILE A 155 -5.09 9.97 -22.25
N ILE A 156 -5.22 11.12 -21.58
CA ILE A 156 -6.42 11.95 -21.57
C ILE A 156 -6.13 13.22 -22.38
N THR A 157 -6.75 13.39 -23.55
CA THR A 157 -6.31 14.41 -24.49
C THR A 157 -7.38 14.95 -25.43
N LYS A 158 -7.20 16.20 -25.89
CA LYS A 158 -8.08 16.87 -26.89
C LYS A 158 -9.51 17.08 -26.38
N HIS A 159 -9.62 17.61 -25.18
CA HIS A 159 -10.91 18.00 -24.60
C HIS A 159 -11.09 19.52 -24.73
N PRO A 160 -12.24 20.00 -25.23
CA PRO A 160 -12.51 21.43 -25.39
C PRO A 160 -12.72 22.15 -24.03
N LEU A 161 -12.95 21.39 -22.96
CA LEU A 161 -13.01 21.91 -21.60
C LEU A 161 -11.95 21.22 -20.75
N TYR A 162 -12.35 20.19 -20.00
CA TYR A 162 -11.52 19.55 -18.99
C TYR A 162 -11.08 18.16 -19.42
N GLY A 163 -9.82 17.82 -19.14
CA GLY A 163 -9.36 16.43 -19.26
C GLY A 163 -10.08 15.55 -18.24
N MET A 164 -10.03 15.96 -16.97
CA MET A 164 -10.75 15.35 -15.87
C MET A 164 -11.50 16.39 -15.06
N TYR A 165 -12.68 16.04 -14.58
CA TYR A 165 -13.49 16.87 -13.69
C TYR A 165 -13.89 16.10 -12.43
N LEU A 166 -13.41 16.56 -11.27
CA LEU A 166 -13.75 15.96 -9.98
C LEU A 166 -14.71 16.89 -9.24
N TRP A 167 -15.88 16.37 -8.87
CA TRP A 167 -16.92 17.14 -8.19
C TRP A 167 -17.32 16.50 -6.87
N GLY A 168 -16.92 17.13 -5.76
CA GLY A 168 -17.31 16.72 -4.41
C GLY A 168 -16.85 15.33 -3.98
N SER A 169 -15.92 14.72 -4.74
CA SER A 169 -15.47 13.33 -4.56
C SER A 169 -14.22 13.20 -3.69
N HIS A 170 -14.08 12.08 -2.99
CA HIS A 170 -13.09 11.85 -1.93
C HIS A 170 -12.24 10.62 -2.21
N GLY A 171 -11.01 10.61 -1.69
CA GLY A 171 -10.21 9.38 -1.66
C GLY A 171 -9.78 8.84 -3.02
N ASN A 172 -9.95 9.59 -4.12
CA ASN A 172 -9.60 9.13 -5.45
C ASN A 172 -8.08 9.16 -5.67
N ASN A 173 -7.56 8.16 -6.37
CA ASN A 173 -6.19 8.07 -6.83
C ASN A 173 -6.12 8.32 -8.33
N ILE A 174 -5.45 9.41 -8.72
CA ILE A 174 -5.19 9.78 -10.11
C ILE A 174 -3.68 9.71 -10.31
N SER A 175 -3.20 8.66 -10.99
CA SER A 175 -1.76 8.44 -11.09
C SER A 175 -1.26 7.95 -12.43
N TYR A 176 -0.01 8.29 -12.78
CA TYR A 176 0.64 7.83 -14.02
C TYR A 176 -0.11 8.16 -15.33
N ASN A 177 -1.02 9.14 -15.33
CA ASN A 177 -1.72 9.57 -16.54
C ASN A 177 -0.93 10.61 -17.30
N LEU A 178 -1.07 10.61 -18.63
CA LEU A 178 -0.69 11.70 -19.51
C LEU A 178 -1.93 12.55 -19.81
N ILE A 179 -2.01 13.74 -19.23
CA ILE A 179 -3.15 14.66 -19.39
C ILE A 179 -2.70 15.86 -20.20
N THR A 180 -3.16 15.97 -21.45
CA THR A 180 -2.58 16.93 -22.39
C THR A 180 -3.52 17.48 -23.45
N ARG A 181 -3.29 18.73 -23.88
CA ARG A 181 -4.09 19.39 -24.93
C ARG A 181 -5.58 19.51 -24.56
N CYS A 182 -5.85 19.89 -23.32
CA CYS A 182 -7.17 20.32 -22.88
C CYS A 182 -7.25 21.86 -22.95
N GLU A 183 -8.29 22.40 -23.57
CA GLU A 183 -8.37 23.85 -23.84
C GLU A 183 -8.59 24.68 -22.55
N GLN A 184 -9.14 24.08 -21.50
CA GLN A 184 -9.18 24.66 -20.15
C GLN A 184 -8.20 23.94 -19.22
N SER A 185 -8.70 23.20 -18.24
CA SER A 185 -7.89 22.53 -17.22
C SER A 185 -7.57 21.10 -17.65
N GLY A 186 -6.34 20.63 -17.43
CA GLY A 186 -6.04 19.20 -17.47
C GLY A 186 -6.90 18.47 -16.43
N ILE A 187 -6.89 18.95 -15.19
CA ILE A 187 -7.80 18.53 -14.13
C ILE A 187 -8.49 19.76 -13.53
N GLU A 188 -9.81 19.80 -13.62
CA GLU A 188 -10.64 20.72 -12.84
C GLU A 188 -11.02 20.02 -11.52
N PHE A 189 -10.58 20.60 -10.40
CA PHE A 189 -10.50 19.92 -9.12
C PHE A 189 -11.38 20.61 -8.08
N LEU A 190 -12.68 20.29 -8.13
CA LEU A 190 -13.69 20.71 -7.16
C LEU A 190 -14.03 19.56 -6.21
N ALA A 191 -13.01 18.76 -5.89
CA ALA A 191 -13.10 17.54 -5.11
C ALA A 191 -13.32 17.80 -3.61
N GLY A 192 -13.63 16.74 -2.88
CA GLY A 192 -13.57 16.69 -1.42
C GLY A 192 -12.16 16.38 -0.90
N PRO A 193 -12.01 16.05 0.39
CA PRO A 193 -10.73 15.67 0.98
C PRO A 193 -10.12 14.34 0.51
N SER A 194 -8.83 14.18 0.82
CA SER A 194 -8.07 12.92 0.79
C SER A 194 -7.84 12.30 -0.59
N ASN A 195 -7.89 13.08 -1.66
CA ASN A 195 -7.50 12.62 -3.00
C ASN A 195 -5.97 12.64 -3.17
N ILE A 196 -5.46 11.68 -3.93
CA ILE A 196 -4.05 11.52 -4.29
C ILE A 196 -3.91 11.77 -5.79
N ILE A 197 -3.06 12.72 -6.17
CA ILE A 197 -2.68 12.98 -7.55
C ILE A 197 -1.17 12.82 -7.63
N SER A 198 -0.69 11.75 -8.28
CA SER A 198 0.76 11.48 -8.30
C SER A 198 1.29 10.92 -9.62
N HIS A 199 2.57 11.20 -9.92
CA HIS A 199 3.25 10.65 -11.12
C HIS A 199 2.58 10.97 -12.47
N ASN A 200 1.71 11.97 -12.54
CA ASN A 200 1.07 12.36 -13.80
C ASN A 200 1.96 13.31 -14.59
N ILE A 201 1.93 13.20 -15.92
CA ILE A 201 2.43 14.26 -16.82
C ILE A 201 1.23 15.10 -17.22
N ILE A 202 1.19 16.35 -16.76
CA ILE A 202 0.12 17.30 -17.05
C ILE A 202 0.71 18.41 -17.90
N SER A 203 0.42 18.40 -19.20
CA SER A 203 1.14 19.27 -20.15
C SER A 203 0.32 19.85 -21.28
N ASP A 204 0.73 21.01 -21.77
CA ASP A 204 0.09 21.68 -22.91
C ASP A 204 -1.42 21.96 -22.68
N ASN A 205 -1.80 22.32 -21.46
CA ASN A 205 -3.16 22.75 -21.09
C ASN A 205 -3.19 24.24 -20.70
N TYR A 206 -4.36 24.87 -20.65
CA TYR A 206 -4.45 26.24 -20.12
C TYR A 206 -4.15 26.27 -18.61
N PHE A 207 -4.80 25.41 -17.82
CA PHE A 207 -4.36 25.06 -16.47
C PHE A 207 -3.91 23.60 -16.45
N GLY A 208 -2.82 23.28 -15.75
CA GLY A 208 -2.51 21.89 -15.46
C GLY A 208 -3.55 21.31 -14.49
N ILE A 209 -3.58 21.84 -13.27
CA ILE A 209 -4.66 21.61 -12.30
C ILE A 209 -5.23 22.96 -11.87
N ASN A 210 -6.56 23.07 -11.88
CA ASN A 210 -7.27 24.21 -11.32
C ASN A 210 -8.21 23.76 -10.19
N ALA A 211 -7.87 24.17 -8.97
CA ALA A 211 -8.60 23.96 -7.74
C ALA A 211 -8.97 25.31 -7.10
N GLY A 212 -9.29 26.33 -7.91
CA GLY A 212 -9.51 27.70 -7.44
C GLY A 212 -10.89 28.00 -6.86
N SER A 213 -11.83 27.06 -6.97
CA SER A 213 -13.20 27.21 -6.46
C SER A 213 -13.62 26.06 -5.54
N SER A 214 -12.69 25.23 -5.06
CA SER A 214 -13.04 24.16 -4.12
C SER A 214 -13.26 24.71 -2.71
N ILE A 215 -14.41 24.36 -2.13
CA ILE A 215 -14.88 24.89 -0.84
C ILE A 215 -14.62 23.87 0.29
N ASN A 216 -14.16 22.66 -0.02
CA ASN A 216 -13.89 21.62 0.99
C ASN A 216 -12.75 20.65 0.67
N SER A 217 -11.98 20.88 -0.39
CA SER A 217 -10.74 20.15 -0.63
C SER A 217 -9.71 20.41 0.48
N LYS A 218 -9.52 19.44 1.37
CA LYS A 218 -8.48 19.47 2.41
C LYS A 218 -7.73 18.15 2.40
N ASN A 219 -6.50 18.12 2.91
CA ASN A 219 -5.73 16.87 3.04
C ASN A 219 -5.54 16.13 1.71
N ASN A 220 -5.52 16.84 0.57
CA ASN A 220 -5.18 16.24 -0.71
C ASN A 220 -3.65 16.17 -0.85
N SER A 221 -3.15 15.15 -1.53
CA SER A 221 -1.72 14.92 -1.77
C SER A 221 -1.42 15.05 -3.26
N LEU A 222 -0.57 16.01 -3.62
CA LEU A 222 -0.07 16.21 -4.98
C LEU A 222 1.44 15.98 -4.97
N SER A 223 1.90 14.86 -5.54
CA SER A 223 3.32 14.50 -5.51
C SER A 223 3.87 13.89 -6.79
N TYR A 224 5.15 14.13 -7.09
CA TYR A 224 5.82 13.53 -8.26
C TYR A 224 5.13 13.79 -9.61
N ASN A 225 4.26 14.79 -9.71
CA ASN A 225 3.65 15.18 -10.98
C ASN A 225 4.60 16.10 -11.75
N THR A 226 4.55 16.02 -13.08
CA THR A 226 5.25 16.94 -13.97
C THR A 226 4.26 17.87 -14.66
N PHE A 227 4.25 19.12 -14.23
CA PHE A 227 3.48 20.22 -14.83
C PHE A 227 4.34 20.92 -15.88
N MET A 228 4.08 20.67 -17.16
CA MET A 228 4.96 21.12 -18.23
C MET A 228 4.23 21.88 -19.35
N ARG A 229 4.73 23.05 -19.76
CA ARG A 229 4.19 23.83 -20.89
C ARG A 229 2.69 24.15 -20.77
N ASN A 230 2.16 24.27 -19.56
CA ASN A 230 0.80 24.78 -19.36
C ASN A 230 0.83 26.31 -19.34
N SER A 231 -0.29 27.00 -19.59
CA SER A 231 -0.36 28.45 -19.32
C SER A 231 -0.10 28.68 -17.83
N LYS A 232 -0.75 27.88 -16.98
CA LYS A 232 -0.56 27.86 -15.53
C LYS A 232 -0.42 26.42 -15.05
N GLY A 233 0.63 26.09 -14.30
CA GLY A 233 0.87 24.72 -13.82
C GLY A 233 -0.18 24.25 -12.81
N LEU A 234 -0.18 24.85 -11.62
CA LEU A 234 -1.12 24.50 -10.54
C LEU A 234 -1.77 25.77 -9.94
N GLY A 235 -3.09 25.88 -10.00
CA GLY A 235 -3.86 26.88 -9.25
C GLY A 235 -4.64 26.23 -8.12
N ILE A 236 -4.47 26.69 -6.87
CA ILE A 236 -5.10 26.05 -5.70
C ILE A 236 -5.61 27.06 -4.67
N SER A 237 -6.89 27.00 -4.28
CA SER A 237 -7.48 27.78 -3.18
C SER A 237 -7.57 27.01 -1.85
N ASP A 238 -7.28 25.72 -1.90
CA ASP A 238 -7.45 24.78 -0.78
C ASP A 238 -6.54 25.10 0.41
N SER A 239 -6.84 24.50 1.56
CA SER A 239 -5.98 24.56 2.74
C SER A 239 -5.80 23.19 3.35
N GLY A 240 -4.57 22.86 3.74
CA GLY A 240 -4.20 21.57 4.34
C GLY A 240 -3.79 20.51 3.33
N SER A 241 -3.67 20.84 2.05
CA SER A 241 -3.11 19.93 1.04
C SER A 241 -1.57 19.93 1.09
N ARG A 242 -0.96 18.80 0.76
CA ARG A 242 0.49 18.62 0.64
C ARG A 242 0.87 18.61 -0.84
N ILE A 243 1.76 19.49 -1.24
CA ILE A 243 2.28 19.61 -2.61
C ILE A 243 3.79 19.48 -2.56
N PHE A 244 4.31 18.32 -2.94
CA PHE A 244 5.73 18.02 -2.76
C PHE A 244 6.33 17.17 -3.86
N CYS A 245 7.64 17.28 -4.08
CA CYS A 245 8.36 16.50 -5.09
C CYS A 245 7.80 16.63 -6.52
N ASN A 246 7.08 17.71 -6.86
CA ASN A 246 6.57 17.92 -8.22
C ASN A 246 7.58 18.69 -9.08
N ASN A 247 7.51 18.49 -10.40
CA ASN A 247 8.27 19.24 -11.38
C ASN A 247 7.39 20.32 -12.03
N PHE A 248 7.78 21.59 -11.92
CA PHE A 248 7.16 22.69 -12.66
C PHE A 248 8.12 23.20 -13.75
N LEU A 249 7.80 22.89 -15.01
CA LEU A 249 8.68 23.05 -16.16
C LEU A 249 8.03 23.89 -17.26
N GLN A 250 8.63 25.01 -17.65
CA GLN A 250 8.26 25.80 -18.82
C GLN A 250 6.77 26.21 -18.85
N ASN A 251 6.14 26.39 -17.69
CA ASN A 251 4.78 26.95 -17.65
C ASN A 251 4.84 28.44 -17.96
N ILE A 252 3.90 28.92 -18.77
CA ILE A 252 4.03 30.21 -19.47
C ILE A 252 3.83 31.39 -18.52
N ASP A 253 2.68 31.44 -17.85
CA ASP A 253 2.32 32.55 -16.98
C ASP A 253 2.81 32.29 -15.55
N PHE A 254 2.49 31.11 -15.01
CA PHE A 254 2.78 30.74 -13.63
C PHE A 254 3.04 29.25 -13.47
N ASN A 255 4.11 28.88 -12.75
CA ASN A 255 4.32 27.50 -12.32
C ASN A 255 3.25 27.06 -11.30
N ALA A 256 2.99 27.89 -10.28
CA ALA A 256 1.90 27.67 -9.35
C ALA A 256 1.31 29.00 -8.86
N LEU A 257 0.03 28.97 -8.51
CA LEU A 257 -0.75 30.07 -7.94
C LEU A 257 -1.51 29.55 -6.70
N SER A 258 -1.39 30.30 -5.61
CA SER A 258 -2.12 30.06 -4.37
C SER A 258 -3.24 31.10 -4.28
N TYR A 259 -4.47 30.68 -4.54
CA TYR A 259 -5.63 31.56 -4.53
C TYR A 259 -6.06 31.89 -3.10
N PHE A 260 -6.70 33.04 -2.96
CA PHE A 260 -7.39 33.42 -1.72
C PHE A 260 -8.73 32.70 -1.67
N ASP A 261 -9.00 32.00 -0.57
CA ASP A 261 -10.30 31.39 -0.33
C ASP A 261 -11.31 32.50 -0.02
N ILE A 262 -12.02 32.95 -1.07
CA ILE A 262 -13.00 34.03 -0.98
C ILE A 262 -14.22 33.65 -0.14
N PHE A 263 -14.54 32.36 -0.02
CA PHE A 263 -15.71 31.88 0.72
C PHE A 263 -15.47 31.93 2.22
N HIS A 264 -14.26 31.57 2.67
CA HIS A 264 -13.88 31.62 4.08
C HIS A 264 -13.06 32.88 4.45
N MET A 265 -12.89 33.80 3.50
CA MET A 265 -12.11 35.04 3.64
C MET A 265 -10.72 34.82 4.27
N LYS A 266 -10.00 33.79 3.81
CA LYS A 266 -8.68 33.43 4.34
C LYS A 266 -7.70 33.06 3.22
N PRO A 267 -6.39 33.29 3.40
CA PRO A 267 -5.41 32.77 2.45
C PRO A 267 -5.36 31.24 2.52
N SER A 268 -5.13 30.59 1.38
CA SER A 268 -4.82 29.16 1.34
C SER A 268 -3.56 28.86 2.16
N ARG A 269 -3.60 27.75 2.91
CA ARG A 269 -2.47 27.26 3.72
C ARG A 269 -2.15 25.84 3.32
N ASN A 270 -1.34 25.69 2.29
CA ASN A 270 -0.88 24.39 1.84
C ASN A 270 0.58 24.18 2.24
N ILE A 271 0.98 22.92 2.36
CA ILE A 271 2.35 22.54 2.65
C ILE A 271 3.05 22.32 1.32
N TRP A 272 4.02 23.19 1.01
CA TRP A 272 4.87 23.07 -0.17
C TRP A 272 6.26 22.68 0.28
N ASP A 273 6.79 21.59 -0.26
CA ASP A 273 8.12 21.10 0.09
C ASP A 273 8.77 20.35 -1.06
N SER A 274 10.06 20.53 -1.29
CA SER A 274 10.81 19.71 -2.25
C SER A 274 10.25 19.73 -3.67
N ASN A 275 9.57 20.78 -4.14
CA ASN A 275 9.19 20.84 -5.56
C ASN A 275 10.34 21.44 -6.38
N TYR A 276 10.50 20.97 -7.62
CA TYR A 276 11.40 21.57 -8.58
C TYR A 276 10.70 22.69 -9.35
N TRP A 277 11.37 23.83 -9.50
CA TRP A 277 10.87 25.00 -10.19
C TRP A 277 11.91 25.50 -11.18
N ASP A 278 11.61 25.43 -12.47
CA ASP A 278 12.53 25.88 -13.52
C ASP A 278 12.90 27.38 -13.47
N ASN A 279 12.07 28.19 -12.79
CA ASN A 279 12.26 29.62 -12.60
C ASN A 279 12.81 30.01 -11.21
N TRP A 280 13.13 29.04 -10.36
CA TRP A 280 13.78 29.30 -9.07
C TRP A 280 15.30 29.37 -9.23
N ARG A 281 15.93 30.36 -8.59
CA ARG A 281 17.35 30.67 -8.79
C ARG A 281 18.31 29.94 -7.84
N GLY A 282 17.82 28.94 -7.10
CA GLY A 282 18.68 28.11 -6.24
C GLY A 282 19.00 28.69 -4.85
N PHE A 283 18.37 29.78 -4.42
CA PHE A 283 18.60 30.39 -3.11
C PHE A 283 17.30 30.67 -2.34
N GLY A 284 17.21 30.13 -1.13
CA GLY A 284 16.13 30.34 -0.18
C GLY A 284 14.78 29.73 -0.60
N PRO A 285 13.73 29.91 0.22
CA PRO A 285 12.40 29.40 -0.09
C PRO A 285 11.85 29.96 -1.40
N LYS A 286 11.14 29.14 -2.19
CA LYS A 286 10.43 29.60 -3.38
C LYS A 286 9.08 30.15 -2.98
N TRP A 287 8.87 31.45 -3.20
CA TRP A 287 7.56 32.07 -3.04
C TRP A 287 6.56 31.56 -4.07
N ILE A 288 5.36 31.23 -3.62
CA ILE A 288 4.20 30.86 -4.43
C ILE A 288 3.25 32.07 -4.47
N PRO A 289 3.08 32.72 -5.63
CA PRO A 289 2.27 33.92 -5.75
C PRO A 289 0.79 33.68 -5.41
N GLY A 290 0.18 34.63 -4.70
CA GLY A 290 -1.20 34.57 -4.24
C GLY A 290 -1.73 35.88 -3.65
N PHE A 291 -3.05 36.08 -3.65
CA PHE A 291 -3.68 37.29 -3.09
C PHE A 291 -3.64 37.25 -1.55
N LEU A 292 -2.89 38.17 -0.94
CA LEU A 292 -2.74 38.36 0.52
C LEU A 292 -2.14 37.18 1.32
N GLY A 293 -1.52 36.19 0.67
CA GLY A 293 -0.96 34.99 1.31
C GLY A 293 0.57 34.87 1.26
N PHE A 294 1.14 34.14 2.23
CA PHE A 294 2.56 33.77 2.33
C PHE A 294 2.73 32.26 2.12
N ASN A 295 2.61 31.77 0.89
CA ASN A 295 2.91 30.38 0.57
C ASN A 295 4.35 30.28 0.05
N PHE A 296 5.11 29.38 0.65
CA PHE A 296 6.51 29.14 0.31
C PHE A 296 6.76 27.65 0.23
N ASP A 297 7.45 27.23 -0.82
CA ASP A 297 8.18 25.97 -0.81
C ASP A 297 9.49 26.21 -0.06
N TRP A 298 9.64 25.57 1.10
CA TRP A 298 10.74 25.82 2.02
C TRP A 298 12.04 25.13 1.60
N LYS A 299 11.95 24.05 0.83
CA LYS A 299 13.12 23.28 0.38
C LYS A 299 13.03 22.96 -1.11
N PRO A 300 13.02 23.96 -2.01
CA PRO A 300 12.89 23.68 -3.44
C PRO A 300 13.99 22.72 -3.93
N ALA A 301 13.61 21.75 -4.75
CA ALA A 301 14.55 20.79 -5.33
C ALA A 301 15.49 21.50 -6.32
N LYS A 302 16.75 21.04 -6.38
CA LYS A 302 17.78 21.65 -7.25
C LYS A 302 17.74 21.13 -8.68
N GLU A 303 17.25 19.91 -8.87
CA GLU A 303 17.14 19.23 -10.14
C GLU A 303 15.72 18.68 -10.29
N PRO A 304 15.21 18.58 -11.53
CA PRO A 304 13.92 17.97 -11.75
C PRO A 304 13.97 16.49 -11.41
N TYR A 305 12.90 15.98 -10.81
CA TYR A 305 12.71 14.56 -10.58
C TYR A 305 12.65 13.83 -11.92
N PRO A 306 13.30 12.65 -12.05
CA PRO A 306 13.22 11.87 -13.27
C PRO A 306 11.76 11.46 -13.53
N TYR A 307 11.40 11.35 -14.81
CA TYR A 307 10.12 10.76 -15.16
C TYR A 307 10.10 9.31 -14.70
N GLN A 308 9.12 8.97 -13.86
CA GLN A 308 8.83 7.60 -13.51
C GLN A 308 7.76 7.12 -14.49
N ASN A 309 8.11 6.15 -15.33
CA ASN A 309 7.09 5.32 -15.94
C ASN A 309 6.24 4.74 -14.82
N MET A 310 4.97 4.44 -15.13
CA MET A 310 4.29 3.47 -14.29
C MET A 310 5.22 2.26 -14.13
N PRO A 311 5.43 1.75 -12.89
CA PRO A 311 5.99 0.43 -12.73
C PRO A 311 5.29 -0.48 -13.73
N PRO A 312 6.00 -1.40 -14.42
CA PRO A 312 5.33 -2.32 -15.32
C PRO A 312 4.06 -2.80 -14.62
N LEU A 313 2.89 -2.58 -15.25
CA LEU A 313 1.75 -3.43 -14.96
C LEU A 313 2.35 -4.81 -15.21
N HIS A 314 2.75 -5.50 -14.14
CA HIS A 314 3.42 -6.79 -14.23
C HIS A 314 2.59 -7.57 -15.24
N SER A 315 3.29 -8.06 -16.28
CA SER A 315 2.68 -8.71 -17.43
C SER A 315 1.57 -9.59 -16.90
N GLN A 316 0.30 -9.20 -17.08
CA GLN A 316 -0.82 -9.80 -16.36
C GLN A 316 -0.84 -11.32 -16.58
N GLY A 317 -0.09 -12.03 -15.75
CA GLY A 317 -0.31 -13.40 -15.40
C GLY A 317 -1.57 -13.31 -14.58
N ASN A 318 -2.67 -13.74 -15.20
CA ASN A 318 -4.02 -13.72 -14.67
C ASN A 318 -4.06 -13.91 -13.13
N PRO A 319 -4.15 -12.84 -12.33
CA PRO A 319 -4.43 -12.97 -10.91
C PRO A 319 -5.81 -13.61 -10.82
N ASP A 320 -5.97 -14.63 -10.00
CA ASP A 320 -7.28 -15.29 -9.87
C ASP A 320 -8.33 -14.38 -9.19
N GLY A 321 -7.89 -13.20 -8.74
CA GLY A 321 -8.68 -12.15 -8.11
C GLY A 321 -8.88 -12.38 -6.61
N ILE A 322 -8.16 -13.34 -6.02
CA ILE A 322 -8.21 -13.70 -4.62
C ILE A 322 -6.81 -13.46 -4.02
N VAL A 323 -6.63 -12.32 -3.35
CA VAL A 323 -5.42 -12.09 -2.54
C VAL A 323 -5.36 -13.13 -1.43
N THR A 324 -4.46 -14.09 -1.56
CA THR A 324 -4.13 -15.06 -0.52
C THR A 324 -2.87 -14.66 0.22
N LYS A 325 -2.66 -15.27 1.39
CA LYS A 325 -1.58 -14.92 2.32
C LYS A 325 -0.75 -16.16 2.59
N TRP A 326 0.54 -16.10 2.29
CA TRP A 326 1.48 -17.21 2.38
C TRP A 326 2.60 -16.89 3.35
N ALA A 327 2.97 -17.84 4.20
CA ALA A 327 4.04 -17.64 5.17
C ALA A 327 5.06 -18.77 5.14
N VAL A 328 6.34 -18.43 5.19
CA VAL A 328 7.44 -19.34 5.50
C VAL A 328 8.00 -18.93 6.86
N LEU A 329 7.82 -19.77 7.88
CA LEU A 329 8.25 -19.49 9.25
C LEU A 329 9.35 -20.47 9.66
N ILE A 330 10.53 -19.92 9.96
CA ILE A 330 11.73 -20.71 10.24
C ILE A 330 12.26 -20.37 11.63
N ALA A 331 12.49 -21.40 12.43
CA ALA A 331 13.13 -21.31 13.73
C ALA A 331 14.28 -22.33 13.80
N CYS A 332 15.52 -21.85 13.85
CA CYS A 332 16.69 -22.72 13.82
C CYS A 332 17.80 -22.21 14.75
N SER A 333 18.25 -23.06 15.66
CA SER A 333 19.39 -22.74 16.54
C SER A 333 20.76 -23.06 15.91
N GLY A 334 20.80 -23.44 14.62
CA GLY A 334 21.99 -23.99 13.98
C GLY A 334 22.55 -25.21 14.71
N GLY A 335 21.70 -25.85 15.55
CA GLY A 335 21.92 -26.89 16.58
C GLY A 335 23.08 -26.71 17.56
N ILE A 336 23.61 -25.48 17.66
CA ILE A 336 24.56 -25.13 18.71
C ILE A 336 23.78 -25.07 20.04
N SER A 337 23.95 -26.12 20.85
CA SER A 337 23.51 -26.23 22.25
C SER A 337 22.02 -26.52 22.53
N TYR A 338 21.85 -27.62 23.27
CA TYR A 338 20.65 -28.39 23.57
C TYR A 338 19.67 -27.66 24.53
N GLN A 339 18.39 -27.66 24.17
CA GLN A 339 17.15 -27.47 24.98
C GLN A 339 16.63 -26.06 25.32
N ARG A 340 17.43 -24.99 25.39
CA ARG A 340 16.93 -23.67 25.87
C ARG A 340 16.68 -22.62 24.79
N HIS A 341 17.57 -22.49 23.82
CA HIS A 341 17.40 -21.55 22.69
C HIS A 341 16.25 -22.03 21.82
N GLU A 342 16.38 -23.28 21.32
CA GLU A 342 15.35 -24.03 20.59
C GLU A 342 13.93 -23.83 21.14
N ARG A 343 13.76 -23.92 22.47
CA ARG A 343 12.44 -23.80 23.09
C ARG A 343 11.84 -22.40 22.93
N ARG A 344 12.65 -21.34 22.93
CA ARG A 344 12.20 -19.96 22.78
C ARG A 344 11.87 -19.63 21.33
N GLU A 345 12.78 -19.89 20.39
CA GLU A 345 12.52 -19.66 18.96
C GLU A 345 11.26 -20.43 18.51
N ARG A 346 11.13 -21.69 18.95
CA ARG A 346 9.93 -22.50 18.73
C ARG A 346 8.66 -21.89 19.31
N ASN A 347 8.72 -21.33 20.52
CA ASN A 347 7.54 -20.74 21.16
C ASN A 347 7.13 -19.45 20.43
N ASP A 348 8.08 -18.60 20.11
CA ASP A 348 7.82 -17.34 19.41
C ASP A 348 7.28 -17.63 18.00
N MET A 349 7.85 -18.58 17.26
CA MET A 349 7.33 -19.02 15.95
C MET A 349 5.92 -19.62 16.05
N ARG A 350 5.64 -20.44 17.08
CA ARG A 350 4.30 -21.01 17.30
C ARG A 350 3.27 -19.92 17.60
N GLU A 351 3.62 -18.94 18.40
CA GLU A 351 2.73 -17.83 18.74
C GLU A 351 2.49 -16.91 17.54
N LEU A 352 3.53 -16.67 16.72
CA LEU A 352 3.39 -15.98 15.44
C LEU A 352 2.44 -16.73 14.49
N LYS A 353 2.64 -18.04 14.28
CA LYS A 353 1.74 -18.88 13.47
C LYS A 353 0.29 -18.78 13.95
N GLN A 354 0.06 -18.87 15.26
CA GLN A 354 -1.28 -18.78 15.84
C GLN A 354 -1.93 -17.42 15.61
N ILE A 355 -1.16 -16.33 15.69
CA ILE A 355 -1.65 -14.98 15.40
C ILE A 355 -2.01 -14.84 13.93
N LEU A 356 -1.19 -15.32 13.00
CA LEU A 356 -1.49 -15.24 11.57
C LEU A 356 -2.80 -15.99 11.27
N ILE A 357 -2.94 -17.23 11.74
CA ILE A 357 -4.16 -18.03 11.55
C ILE A 357 -5.38 -17.34 12.16
N LYS A 358 -5.24 -16.78 13.36
CA LYS A 358 -6.34 -16.05 14.01
C LYS A 358 -6.81 -14.85 13.19
N ASN A 359 -5.91 -14.22 12.43
CA ASN A 359 -6.20 -13.07 11.56
C ASN A 359 -6.42 -13.48 10.09
N GLY A 360 -6.99 -14.67 9.86
CA GLY A 360 -7.52 -15.07 8.55
C GLY A 360 -6.50 -15.69 7.59
N TRP A 361 -5.30 -16.04 8.04
CA TRP A 361 -4.35 -16.80 7.23
C TRP A 361 -4.73 -18.29 7.21
N ASP A 362 -4.72 -18.92 6.04
CA ASP A 362 -4.96 -20.36 5.92
C ASP A 362 -3.76 -21.13 6.50
N GLU A 363 -4.02 -22.11 7.36
CA GLU A 363 -2.96 -22.94 7.93
C GLU A 363 -2.18 -23.73 6.87
N ASN A 364 -2.83 -24.10 5.76
CA ASN A 364 -2.19 -24.79 4.64
C ASN A 364 -1.28 -23.86 3.82
N HIS A 365 -1.40 -22.54 3.99
CA HIS A 365 -0.54 -21.53 3.38
C HIS A 365 0.58 -21.09 4.33
N ILE A 366 0.84 -21.84 5.40
CA ILE A 366 1.95 -21.57 6.33
C ILE A 366 2.90 -22.78 6.36
N TYR A 367 4.06 -22.61 5.73
CA TYR A 367 5.16 -23.57 5.73
C TYR A 367 6.09 -23.31 6.91
N THR A 368 6.34 -24.32 7.75
CA THR A 368 7.19 -24.16 8.94
C THR A 368 8.40 -25.07 8.87
N LEU A 369 9.58 -24.54 9.20
CA LEU A 369 10.81 -25.32 9.37
C LEU A 369 11.37 -25.10 10.77
N LEU A 370 11.49 -26.17 11.55
CA LEU A 370 11.97 -26.12 12.92
C LEU A 370 13.19 -27.02 13.11
N GLU A 371 14.27 -26.45 13.63
CA GLU A 371 15.52 -27.16 13.96
C GLU A 371 15.97 -28.11 12.85
N GLU A 372 15.85 -29.44 13.03
CA GLU A 372 16.32 -30.46 12.08
C GLU A 372 15.73 -30.33 10.67
N GLU A 373 14.56 -29.71 10.55
CA GLU A 373 13.90 -29.45 9.27
C GLU A 373 14.53 -28.26 8.54
N ALA A 374 15.10 -27.31 9.27
CA ALA A 374 15.64 -26.05 8.77
C ALA A 374 17.06 -26.19 8.18
N THR A 375 17.25 -27.16 7.29
CA THR A 375 18.48 -27.34 6.52
C THR A 375 18.66 -26.23 5.47
N LYS A 376 19.89 -25.96 5.04
CA LYS A 376 20.17 -25.02 3.94
C LYS A 376 19.31 -25.27 2.69
N LYS A 377 19.17 -26.54 2.29
CA LYS A 377 18.32 -26.92 1.14
C LYS A 377 16.85 -26.60 1.41
N ALA A 378 16.33 -26.93 2.59
CA ALA A 378 14.94 -26.71 2.92
C ALA A 378 14.58 -25.21 2.91
N ILE A 379 15.47 -24.38 3.46
CA ILE A 379 15.28 -22.93 3.50
C ILE A 379 15.36 -22.34 2.08
N LEU A 380 16.43 -22.58 1.31
CA LEU A 380 16.66 -21.90 0.03
C LEU A 380 15.93 -22.48 -1.17
N ASN A 381 15.66 -23.79 -1.16
CA ASN A 381 15.10 -24.48 -2.32
C ASN A 381 13.69 -24.94 -2.03
N ASP A 382 13.49 -25.76 -1.01
CA ASP A 382 12.21 -26.43 -0.81
C ASP A 382 11.09 -25.42 -0.44
N SER A 383 11.40 -24.40 0.38
CA SER A 383 10.41 -23.37 0.78
C SER A 383 9.99 -22.45 -0.39
N PHE A 384 10.95 -21.97 -1.19
CA PHE A 384 10.67 -21.10 -2.34
C PHE A 384 10.00 -21.88 -3.48
N GLN A 385 10.39 -23.14 -3.70
CA GLN A 385 9.70 -24.01 -4.64
C GLN A 385 8.27 -24.31 -4.16
N TRP A 386 8.06 -24.47 -2.86
CA TRP A 386 6.73 -24.64 -2.29
C TRP A 386 5.86 -23.41 -2.54
N LEU A 387 6.37 -22.18 -2.32
CA LEU A 387 5.65 -20.95 -2.64
C LEU A 387 5.25 -20.91 -4.13
N GLN A 388 6.21 -21.15 -5.03
CA GLN A 388 5.97 -21.11 -6.49
C GLN A 388 5.01 -22.18 -7.00
N ASN A 389 5.00 -23.37 -6.39
CA ASN A 389 4.19 -24.49 -6.87
C ASN A 389 2.78 -24.53 -6.30
N ASN A 390 2.52 -23.90 -5.16
CA ASN A 390 1.23 -24.01 -4.46
C ASN A 390 0.28 -22.84 -4.71
N GLY A 391 0.65 -21.91 -5.60
CA GLY A 391 -0.25 -20.87 -6.09
C GLY A 391 0.03 -19.47 -5.56
N ALA A 392 1.20 -19.21 -4.96
CA ALA A 392 1.61 -17.83 -4.68
C ALA A 392 1.81 -17.08 -6.00
N ASP A 393 0.91 -16.15 -6.33
CA ASP A 393 0.91 -15.38 -7.57
C ASP A 393 1.29 -13.90 -7.33
N GLU A 394 0.96 -13.00 -8.24
CA GLU A 394 1.49 -11.63 -8.25
C GLU A 394 0.87 -10.71 -7.18
N ASP A 395 -0.39 -10.92 -6.79
CA ASP A 395 -1.10 -10.09 -5.80
C ASP A 395 -1.06 -10.65 -4.37
N ASP A 396 -0.64 -11.90 -4.20
CA ASP A 396 -0.51 -12.55 -2.91
C ASP A 396 0.47 -11.88 -1.95
N LEU A 397 0.15 -11.89 -0.65
CA LEU A 397 1.04 -11.42 0.42
C LEU A 397 1.93 -12.56 0.91
N ILE A 398 3.25 -12.37 0.88
CA ILE A 398 4.22 -13.36 1.39
C ILE A 398 4.90 -12.84 2.64
N VAL A 399 4.89 -13.62 3.73
CA VAL A 399 5.70 -13.37 4.93
C VAL A 399 6.79 -14.42 5.03
N PHE A 400 8.05 -13.99 5.01
CA PHE A 400 9.20 -14.81 5.35
C PHE A 400 9.73 -14.41 6.72
N TYR A 401 9.71 -15.33 7.67
CA TYR A 401 10.22 -15.11 9.02
C TYR A 401 11.35 -16.07 9.33
N PHE A 402 12.52 -15.55 9.70
CA PHE A 402 13.63 -16.34 10.21
C PHE A 402 13.99 -15.90 11.63
N SER A 403 14.14 -16.88 12.53
CA SER A 403 14.64 -16.67 13.89
C SER A 403 15.72 -17.68 14.21
N GLY A 404 16.93 -17.20 14.49
CA GLY A 404 18.06 -18.06 14.75
C GLY A 404 19.36 -17.30 14.98
N HIS A 405 20.48 -18.03 14.90
CA HIS A 405 21.79 -17.42 14.96
C HIS A 405 22.14 -16.73 13.63
N GLY A 406 22.56 -15.47 13.73
CA GLY A 406 23.23 -14.74 12.65
C GLY A 406 24.68 -14.47 13.03
N TYR A 407 25.55 -14.49 12.03
CA TYR A 407 26.96 -14.12 12.10
C TYR A 407 27.31 -13.35 10.83
N TYR A 408 28.59 -13.06 10.65
CA TYR A 408 29.13 -12.55 9.40
C TYR A 408 30.38 -13.32 8.99
N LEU A 409 30.70 -13.33 7.70
CA LEU A 409 31.96 -13.79 7.17
C LEU A 409 32.96 -12.62 7.22
N THR A 410 34.22 -12.88 7.58
CA THR A 410 35.25 -11.83 7.66
C THR A 410 35.70 -11.29 6.30
N THR A 411 35.13 -11.80 5.22
CA THR A 411 35.42 -11.44 3.84
C THR A 411 34.12 -11.50 3.05
N ASP A 412 33.74 -10.38 2.49
CA ASP A 412 32.71 -10.22 1.47
C ASP A 412 33.02 -11.13 0.26
N ARG A 413 32.01 -11.89 -0.18
CA ARG A 413 32.07 -12.77 -1.34
C ARG A 413 31.32 -12.13 -2.51
N PRO A 414 31.77 -12.31 -3.76
CA PRO A 414 31.15 -11.66 -4.91
C PRO A 414 29.62 -11.87 -5.01
N PRO A 415 28.84 -10.81 -5.33
CA PRO A 415 29.26 -9.43 -5.61
C PRO A 415 29.94 -8.73 -4.42
N ILE A 416 31.02 -7.97 -4.68
CA ILE A 416 31.70 -7.20 -3.62
C ILE A 416 30.99 -5.87 -3.48
N ASP A 417 30.04 -5.78 -2.58
CA ASP A 417 29.19 -4.61 -2.40
C ASP A 417 28.96 -4.20 -0.95
N GLU A 418 29.56 -4.90 0.02
CA GLU A 418 29.36 -4.61 1.43
C GLU A 418 30.23 -3.44 1.93
N PRO A 419 29.64 -2.38 2.54
CA PRO A 419 30.40 -1.22 3.01
C PRO A 419 31.43 -1.55 4.10
N ASP A 420 31.15 -2.57 4.91
CA ASP A 420 32.02 -3.01 6.00
C ASP A 420 32.97 -4.18 5.59
N GLY A 421 32.77 -4.73 4.38
CA GLY A 421 33.52 -5.81 3.77
C GLY A 421 33.23 -7.20 4.33
N LYS A 422 32.05 -7.43 4.91
CA LYS A 422 31.62 -8.70 5.50
C LYS A 422 30.25 -9.12 4.97
N ASP A 423 30.11 -10.39 4.59
CA ASP A 423 28.79 -10.96 4.28
C ASP A 423 28.05 -11.38 5.56
N GLU A 424 26.77 -11.08 5.67
CA GLU A 424 25.88 -11.58 6.70
C GLU A 424 25.45 -13.02 6.41
N ILE A 425 25.47 -13.84 7.46
CA ILE A 425 25.12 -15.26 7.36
C ILE A 425 24.14 -15.71 8.43
N ILE A 426 23.20 -16.59 8.04
CA ILE A 426 22.39 -17.35 8.99
C ILE A 426 22.91 -18.78 9.14
N ALA A 427 22.86 -19.27 10.39
CA ALA A 427 23.11 -20.66 10.72
C ALA A 427 21.88 -21.52 10.39
N THR A 428 22.05 -22.44 9.45
CA THR A 428 21.06 -23.49 9.17
C THR A 428 21.37 -24.72 10.01
N TRP A 429 20.44 -25.68 10.04
CA TRP A 429 20.68 -26.92 10.76
C TRP A 429 21.67 -27.81 10.01
N ASP A 430 22.74 -28.21 10.69
CA ASP A 430 23.80 -29.08 10.18
C ASP A 430 24.12 -30.20 11.20
N PRO A 431 23.89 -31.49 10.93
CA PRO A 431 24.17 -32.55 11.91
C PRO A 431 25.65 -32.65 12.34
N ASP A 432 26.60 -32.10 11.57
CA ASP A 432 28.05 -32.24 11.77
C ASP A 432 28.72 -31.00 12.42
N MET A 433 28.10 -30.47 13.49
CA MET A 433 28.46 -29.20 14.17
C MET A 433 29.81 -29.15 14.91
N ASN A 434 30.65 -30.18 14.80
CA ASN A 434 31.94 -30.22 15.47
C ASN A 434 33.01 -29.32 14.82
N GLY A 435 32.67 -28.65 13.71
CA GLY A 435 33.46 -27.60 13.09
C GLY A 435 32.57 -26.45 12.62
N TRP A 436 33.12 -25.23 12.57
CA TRP A 436 32.55 -24.15 11.78
C TRP A 436 32.51 -24.65 10.33
N ASN A 437 31.31 -24.93 9.79
CA ASN A 437 31.11 -25.41 8.42
C ASN A 437 30.55 -24.27 7.55
N PRO A 438 31.40 -23.52 6.83
CA PRO A 438 30.95 -22.40 5.99
C PRO A 438 29.93 -22.79 4.92
N ASP A 439 29.92 -24.05 4.48
CA ASP A 439 29.04 -24.52 3.41
C ASP A 439 27.60 -24.72 3.88
N ALA A 440 27.38 -24.81 5.20
CA ALA A 440 26.06 -24.94 5.81
C ALA A 440 25.38 -23.58 6.05
N PHE A 441 26.08 -22.45 5.93
CA PHE A 441 25.46 -21.14 6.07
C PHE A 441 24.78 -20.68 4.80
N ILE A 442 23.78 -19.81 4.99
CA ILE A 442 23.18 -19.04 3.90
C ILE A 442 23.69 -17.62 4.06
N VAL A 443 24.23 -17.09 2.97
CA VAL A 443 24.70 -15.71 2.83
C VAL A 443 23.52 -14.83 2.35
N ASP A 444 23.48 -13.56 2.76
CA ASP A 444 22.55 -12.52 2.30
C ASP A 444 22.25 -12.56 0.79
N ASP A 445 23.26 -12.54 -0.06
CA ASP A 445 23.17 -12.63 -1.52
C ASP A 445 22.38 -13.84 -1.99
N GLU A 446 22.73 -15.01 -1.42
CA GLU A 446 22.14 -16.28 -1.79
C GLU A 446 20.65 -16.31 -1.41
N LEU A 447 20.30 -15.70 -0.27
CA LEU A 447 18.92 -15.58 0.16
C LEU A 447 18.16 -14.52 -0.67
N SER A 448 18.77 -13.37 -0.92
CA SER A 448 18.19 -12.28 -1.70
C SER A 448 17.79 -12.74 -3.09
N ALA A 449 18.70 -13.43 -3.77
CA ALA A 449 18.46 -13.97 -5.11
C ALA A 449 17.24 -14.91 -5.17
N LYS A 450 16.84 -15.54 -4.06
CA LYS A 450 15.64 -16.37 -4.01
C LYS A 450 14.36 -15.55 -3.99
N PHE A 451 14.34 -14.41 -3.31
CA PHE A 451 13.18 -13.52 -3.31
C PHE A 451 12.89 -12.94 -4.70
N ASP A 452 13.93 -12.70 -5.50
CA ASP A 452 13.79 -12.26 -6.89
C ASP A 452 13.10 -13.28 -7.79
N THR A 453 13.10 -14.57 -7.40
CA THR A 453 12.40 -15.64 -8.13
C THR A 453 10.90 -15.68 -7.88
N LEU A 454 10.39 -14.99 -6.85
CA LEU A 454 8.97 -14.98 -6.52
C LEU A 454 8.19 -14.03 -7.44
N GLN A 455 6.97 -14.46 -7.78
CA GLN A 455 6.05 -13.68 -8.63
C GLN A 455 5.47 -12.50 -7.84
N SER A 456 4.97 -12.75 -6.63
CA SER A 456 4.52 -11.71 -5.71
C SER A 456 5.62 -10.68 -5.43
N LYS A 457 5.19 -9.42 -5.39
CA LYS A 457 5.98 -8.26 -4.94
C LYS A 457 5.35 -7.61 -3.70
N ASN A 458 4.57 -8.37 -2.94
CA ASN A 458 4.02 -7.99 -1.64
C ASN A 458 4.70 -8.86 -0.57
N ILE A 459 6.00 -8.64 -0.36
CA ILE A 459 6.82 -9.52 0.48
C ILE A 459 7.20 -8.80 1.78
N VAL A 460 6.98 -9.44 2.92
CA VAL A 460 7.48 -9.01 4.23
C VAL A 460 8.53 -9.99 4.69
N ILE A 461 9.76 -9.53 4.87
CA ILE A 461 10.89 -10.34 5.33
C ILE A 461 11.23 -9.93 6.75
N ILE A 462 11.25 -10.86 7.69
CA ILE A 462 11.52 -10.60 9.11
C ILE A 462 12.73 -11.42 9.52
N MET A 463 13.85 -10.73 9.80
CA MET A 463 15.10 -11.36 10.22
C MET A 463 15.34 -11.10 11.71
N HIS A 464 15.22 -12.16 12.51
CA HIS A 464 15.58 -12.18 13.92
C HIS A 464 16.92 -12.89 14.10
N THR A 465 18.00 -12.12 13.97
CA THR A 465 19.40 -12.56 13.98
C THR A 465 20.29 -11.53 14.68
N CYS A 466 21.49 -11.94 15.12
CA CYS A 466 22.55 -10.96 15.43
C CYS A 466 23.07 -10.37 14.13
N HIS A 467 23.58 -9.13 14.16
CA HIS A 467 24.08 -8.43 12.97
C HIS A 467 23.01 -8.25 11.89
N ALA A 468 21.75 -8.14 12.28
CA ALA A 468 20.63 -8.14 11.33
C ALA A 468 20.66 -6.94 10.37
N GLY A 469 21.23 -5.80 10.76
CA GLY A 469 21.37 -4.62 9.90
C GLY A 469 22.23 -4.85 8.67
N GLY A 470 23.12 -5.86 8.71
CA GLY A 470 23.96 -6.21 7.57
C GLY A 470 23.24 -7.00 6.46
N TRP A 471 21.93 -7.23 6.60
CA TRP A 471 21.15 -7.89 5.53
C TRP A 471 20.62 -6.89 4.49
N ILE A 472 20.96 -5.61 4.62
CA ILE A 472 20.40 -4.49 3.85
C ILE A 472 21.42 -3.37 3.55
N ASP A 473 22.70 -3.52 3.86
CA ASP A 473 23.72 -2.47 3.66
C ASP A 473 24.51 -2.63 2.37
N GLY A 474 24.54 -3.82 1.79
CA GLY A 474 24.98 -4.11 0.43
C GLY A 474 23.90 -3.84 -0.63
N THR A 475 24.32 -3.91 -1.90
CA THR A 475 23.47 -3.58 -3.05
C THR A 475 22.69 -4.76 -3.62
N SER A 476 23.06 -5.97 -3.23
CA SER A 476 22.54 -7.24 -3.73
C SER A 476 21.76 -8.02 -2.67
N ASP A 477 21.71 -7.51 -1.45
CA ASP A 477 21.09 -8.11 -0.27
C ASP A 477 19.57 -8.02 -0.32
N LEU A 478 18.91 -8.17 0.83
CA LEU A 478 17.45 -8.12 0.93
C LEU A 478 16.84 -6.76 0.54
N CYS A 479 17.64 -5.73 0.30
CA CYS A 479 17.22 -4.47 -0.31
C CYS A 479 16.69 -4.69 -1.73
N GLY A 480 15.41 -4.44 -1.96
CA GLY A 480 14.89 -4.34 -3.32
C GLY A 480 13.42 -3.96 -3.39
N SER A 481 12.95 -3.69 -4.60
CA SER A 481 11.57 -3.32 -4.86
C SER A 481 10.59 -4.48 -4.59
N GLY A 482 9.42 -4.19 -4.02
CA GLY A 482 8.38 -5.18 -3.72
C GLY A 482 8.58 -5.94 -2.40
N ARG A 483 9.44 -5.43 -1.51
CA ARG A 483 9.72 -6.05 -0.21
C ARG A 483 9.86 -5.02 0.90
N VAL A 484 9.32 -5.35 2.07
CA VAL A 484 9.54 -4.65 3.34
C VAL A 484 10.34 -5.57 4.26
N VAL A 485 11.49 -5.13 4.74
CA VAL A 485 12.41 -5.94 5.55
C VAL A 485 12.49 -5.38 6.97
N LEU A 486 12.18 -6.24 7.94
CA LEU A 486 12.15 -5.94 9.37
C LEU A 486 13.31 -6.67 10.05
N LEU A 487 14.22 -5.90 10.61
CA LEU A 487 15.47 -6.41 11.18
C LEU A 487 15.50 -6.20 12.68
N SER A 488 16.01 -7.18 13.42
CA SER A 488 15.98 -7.13 14.88
C SER A 488 16.95 -6.13 15.51
N CYS A 489 18.05 -5.79 14.86
CA CYS A 489 19.12 -4.93 15.39
C CYS A 489 19.96 -4.33 14.25
N GLY A 490 20.81 -3.35 14.54
CA GLY A 490 21.76 -2.81 13.55
C GLY A 490 22.93 -3.76 13.23
N VAL A 491 23.76 -3.37 12.25
CA VAL A 491 24.87 -4.19 11.71
C VAL A 491 25.90 -4.59 12.77
N ASP A 492 26.32 -3.67 13.65
CA ASP A 492 27.29 -3.95 14.72
C ASP A 492 26.64 -4.41 16.04
N GLU A 493 25.37 -4.82 16.01
CA GLU A 493 24.59 -5.12 17.20
C GLU A 493 24.21 -6.60 17.34
N ILE A 494 23.94 -6.99 18.60
CA ILE A 494 23.48 -8.33 18.94
C ILE A 494 22.00 -8.26 19.30
N SER A 495 21.19 -9.17 18.74
CA SER A 495 19.80 -9.35 19.18
C SER A 495 19.74 -10.12 20.49
N ILE A 496 19.04 -9.56 21.49
CA ILE A 496 19.06 -10.10 22.85
C ILE A 496 17.73 -10.68 23.31
N TRP A 497 17.79 -11.53 24.34
CA TRP A 497 16.63 -12.09 25.02
C TRP A 497 16.26 -11.26 26.27
N MET A 498 14.99 -11.25 26.64
CA MET A 498 14.45 -10.58 27.83
C MET A 498 14.44 -11.51 29.06
N ILE A 499 14.86 -11.01 30.23
CA ILE A 499 14.87 -11.80 31.49
C ILE A 499 13.47 -12.11 32.05
N TYR A 500 12.50 -11.20 31.93
CA TYR A 500 11.14 -11.42 32.42
C TYR A 500 10.04 -10.67 31.62
N PRO A 501 9.05 -11.39 31.03
CA PRO A 501 9.04 -12.85 30.84
C PRO A 501 10.19 -13.30 29.93
N ILE A 502 10.58 -14.58 30.01
CA ILE A 502 11.70 -15.12 29.23
C ILE A 502 11.26 -15.32 27.77
N HIS A 503 11.64 -14.38 26.89
CA HIS A 503 11.40 -14.41 25.44
C HIS A 503 12.56 -13.75 24.68
N TRP A 504 12.65 -13.96 23.37
CA TRP A 504 13.45 -13.07 22.52
C TRP A 504 12.81 -11.70 22.44
N LEU A 505 13.62 -10.64 22.56
CA LEU A 505 13.08 -9.29 22.74
C LEU A 505 12.32 -8.81 21.49
N PHE A 506 12.89 -9.04 20.31
CA PHE A 506 12.29 -8.62 19.05
C PHE A 506 11.03 -9.40 18.66
N PRO A 507 11.05 -10.74 18.53
CA PRO A 507 9.84 -11.53 18.25
C PRO A 507 8.72 -11.29 19.27
N TYR A 508 9.05 -11.14 20.56
CA TYR A 508 8.05 -10.85 21.57
C TYR A 508 7.27 -9.56 21.27
N TYR A 509 7.96 -8.45 20.99
CA TYR A 509 7.28 -7.19 20.70
C TYR A 509 6.59 -7.20 19.33
N LEU A 510 7.13 -7.91 18.34
CA LEU A 510 6.44 -8.14 17.07
C LEU A 510 5.09 -8.85 17.29
N ILE A 511 5.09 -9.94 18.05
CA ILE A 511 3.88 -10.67 18.44
C ILE A 511 2.90 -9.79 19.23
N GLN A 512 3.40 -8.95 20.15
CA GLN A 512 2.52 -8.02 20.88
C GLN A 512 1.93 -6.95 19.96
N GLY A 513 2.68 -6.49 18.96
CA GLY A 513 2.22 -5.57 17.93
C GLY A 513 1.04 -6.16 17.17
N LEU A 514 1.22 -7.38 16.62
CA LEU A 514 0.20 -8.13 15.89
C LEU A 514 -1.05 -8.51 16.72
N LYS A 515 -1.02 -8.36 18.05
CA LYS A 515 -2.21 -8.50 18.91
C LYS A 515 -3.10 -7.24 18.94
N GLY A 516 -2.82 -6.25 18.08
CA GLY A 516 -3.56 -5.00 18.00
C GLY A 516 -2.87 -3.79 18.61
N ARG A 517 -1.62 -3.92 19.08
CA ARG A 517 -0.91 -2.79 19.72
C ARG A 517 -0.12 -1.93 18.73
N ALA A 518 0.12 -2.45 17.54
CA ALA A 518 0.83 -1.73 16.49
C ALA A 518 -0.08 -0.88 15.59
N ASP A 519 -1.41 -1.02 15.68
CA ASP A 519 -2.40 -0.18 14.98
C ASP A 519 -2.29 1.28 15.48
N GLU A 520 -1.41 2.04 14.82
CA GLU A 520 -0.99 3.39 15.21
C GLU A 520 -2.02 4.41 14.73
N ASN A 521 -2.63 4.16 13.57
CA ASN A 521 -3.58 5.05 12.93
C ASN A 521 -5.07 4.76 13.30
N HIS A 522 -5.33 3.67 14.04
CA HIS A 522 -6.65 3.20 14.46
C HIS A 522 -7.60 2.81 13.33
N ASP A 523 -7.06 2.32 12.21
CA ASP A 523 -7.83 1.85 11.06
C ASP A 523 -8.23 0.36 11.15
N LYS A 524 -7.85 -0.32 12.26
CA LYS A 524 -8.05 -1.76 12.51
C LYS A 524 -7.29 -2.67 11.55
N SER A 525 -6.27 -2.15 10.88
CA SER A 525 -5.27 -2.93 10.17
C SER A 525 -3.94 -2.81 10.91
N ILE A 526 -3.02 -3.72 10.62
CA ILE A 526 -1.62 -3.56 11.01
C ILE A 526 -0.77 -3.76 9.79
N THR A 527 0.06 -2.77 9.48
CA THR A 527 1.05 -2.81 8.40
C THR A 527 2.40 -3.33 8.90
N ALA A 528 3.28 -3.75 7.99
CA ALA A 528 4.63 -4.19 8.33
C ALA A 528 5.45 -3.06 8.97
N GLU A 529 5.22 -1.84 8.51
CA GLU A 529 5.88 -0.62 8.94
C GLU A 529 5.38 -0.19 10.32
N GLU A 530 4.06 -0.18 10.55
CA GLU A 530 3.46 0.01 11.88
C GLU A 530 3.97 -1.02 12.89
N LEU A 531 4.02 -2.28 12.46
CA LEU A 531 4.50 -3.38 13.28
C LEU A 531 5.92 -3.14 13.78
N LEU A 532 6.84 -2.75 12.89
CA LEU A 532 8.20 -2.44 13.30
C LEU A 532 8.27 -1.18 14.15
N ARG A 533 7.59 -0.08 13.77
CA ARG A 533 7.57 1.18 14.53
C ARG A 533 7.12 0.96 15.98
N TYR A 534 6.14 0.09 16.20
CA TYR A 534 5.71 -0.33 17.53
C TYR A 534 6.85 -0.97 18.34
N THR A 535 7.70 -1.77 17.72
CA THR A 535 8.77 -2.51 18.40
C THR A 535 9.92 -1.61 18.88
N ILE A 536 10.20 -0.51 18.19
CA ILE A 536 11.41 0.32 18.39
C ILE A 536 11.56 0.78 19.85
N LYS A 537 10.58 1.52 20.38
CA LYS A 537 10.65 2.10 21.73
C LYS A 537 10.78 1.05 22.83
N PRO A 538 9.91 0.01 22.89
CA PRO A 538 10.02 -0.98 23.96
C PRO A 538 11.30 -1.80 23.87
N ILE A 539 11.80 -2.11 22.67
CA ILE A 539 13.06 -2.84 22.49
C ILE A 539 14.24 -2.01 23.00
N GLN A 540 14.40 -0.78 22.53
CA GLN A 540 15.50 0.09 22.96
C GLN A 540 15.53 0.29 24.48
N PHE A 541 14.35 0.48 25.08
CA PHE A 541 14.25 0.63 26.54
C PHE A 541 14.62 -0.65 27.28
N ARG A 542 14.08 -1.80 26.86
CA ARG A 542 14.30 -3.08 27.54
C ARG A 542 15.70 -3.61 27.31
N SER A 543 16.27 -3.45 26.12
CA SER A 543 17.62 -3.89 25.80
C SER A 543 18.63 -3.18 26.69
N LYS A 544 18.47 -1.87 26.87
CA LYS A 544 19.31 -1.04 27.73
C LYS A 544 19.34 -1.54 29.17
N ILE A 545 18.17 -1.85 29.73
CA ILE A 545 18.05 -2.37 31.10
C ILE A 545 18.66 -3.78 31.17
N ASN A 546 18.35 -4.62 30.20
CA ASN A 546 18.80 -6.01 30.18
C ASN A 546 20.32 -6.11 30.09
N ASN A 547 20.94 -5.39 29.16
CA ASN A 547 22.39 -5.32 29.00
C ASN A 547 23.06 -4.73 30.26
N TRP A 548 22.50 -3.66 30.82
CA TRP A 548 23.05 -3.11 32.07
C TRP A 548 23.01 -4.13 33.22
N MET A 549 21.95 -4.94 33.32
CA MET A 549 21.84 -5.98 34.34
C MET A 549 22.77 -7.18 34.10
N THR A 550 23.06 -7.54 32.84
CA THR A 550 23.82 -8.75 32.48
C THR A 550 25.31 -8.49 32.30
N THR A 551 25.68 -7.37 31.68
CA THR A 551 27.08 -7.03 31.32
C THR A 551 27.61 -5.82 32.09
N GLY A 552 26.74 -5.02 32.71
CA GLY A 552 27.10 -3.74 33.34
C GLY A 552 27.20 -2.58 32.35
N VAL A 553 26.99 -2.82 31.05
CA VAL A 553 27.02 -1.82 29.97
C VAL A 553 25.61 -1.64 29.43
N ALA A 554 25.19 -0.38 29.23
CA ALA A 554 23.83 -0.04 28.86
C ALA A 554 23.64 0.05 27.33
N ASP A 555 24.12 -0.97 26.60
CA ASP A 555 24.02 -1.04 25.14
C ASP A 555 22.56 -1.21 24.70
N VAL A 556 22.24 -0.65 23.54
CA VAL A 556 20.87 -0.54 23.02
C VAL A 556 20.76 -1.35 21.74
N GLN A 557 19.68 -2.10 21.59
CA GLN A 557 19.31 -2.81 20.36
C GLN A 557 18.38 -1.91 19.56
N HIS A 558 18.71 -1.66 18.29
CA HIS A 558 17.97 -0.79 17.38
C HIS A 558 17.40 -1.62 16.22
N PRO A 559 16.10 -1.98 16.26
CA PRO A 559 15.46 -2.58 15.09
C PRO A 559 15.51 -1.65 13.88
N GLU A 560 15.70 -2.21 12.69
CA GLU A 560 15.86 -1.47 11.44
C GLU A 560 14.79 -1.86 10.43
N LEU A 561 14.43 -0.90 9.59
CA LEU A 561 13.45 -1.03 8.52
C LEU A 561 14.15 -0.79 7.20
N TYR A 562 13.94 -1.68 6.26
CA TYR A 562 14.03 -1.34 4.86
C TYR A 562 12.64 -1.39 4.24
N ASP A 563 12.28 -0.35 3.50
CA ASP A 563 10.99 -0.25 2.83
C ASP A 563 11.19 0.03 1.35
N GLY A 564 11.14 -1.04 0.56
CA GLY A 564 11.14 -1.01 -0.90
C GLY A 564 9.77 -1.32 -1.49
N TRP A 565 8.67 -1.23 -0.72
CA TRP A 565 7.34 -1.58 -1.19
C TRP A 565 6.46 -0.35 -1.45
N PRO A 566 5.64 -0.32 -2.52
CA PRO A 566 5.58 -1.29 -3.62
C PRO A 566 6.84 -1.28 -4.51
N SER A 567 7.63 -0.20 -4.47
CA SER A 567 8.94 -0.13 -5.11
C SER A 567 9.86 0.83 -4.36
N GLU A 568 11.17 0.69 -4.53
CA GLU A 568 12.20 1.56 -3.93
C GLU A 568 12.02 3.05 -4.25
N ASN A 569 11.46 3.34 -5.41
CA ASN A 569 11.27 4.70 -5.88
C ASN A 569 9.93 5.32 -5.43
N ASN A 570 9.04 4.54 -4.80
CA ASN A 570 7.67 4.93 -4.47
C ASN A 570 7.17 4.24 -3.18
N ASN A 571 7.94 4.32 -2.09
CA ASN A 571 7.61 3.71 -0.78
C ASN A 571 6.72 4.58 0.12
N THR A 572 5.63 5.12 -0.44
CA THR A 572 4.71 6.02 0.30
C THR A 572 3.46 5.34 0.84
N GLU A 573 3.26 4.06 0.52
CA GLU A 573 2.18 3.21 1.01
C GLU A 573 2.73 2.25 2.06
N GLU A 574 1.86 1.60 2.82
CA GLU A 574 2.27 0.64 3.85
C GLU A 574 1.68 -0.74 3.58
N LEU A 575 2.52 -1.78 3.70
CA LEU A 575 2.14 -3.14 3.34
C LEU A 575 1.31 -3.78 4.48
N LYS A 576 0.00 -3.91 4.24
CA LYS A 576 -0.95 -4.50 5.20
C LYS A 576 -0.65 -5.98 5.47
N LEU A 577 -0.47 -6.34 6.74
CA LEU A 577 -0.23 -7.71 7.20
C LEU A 577 -1.51 -8.40 7.68
N ILE A 578 -2.24 -7.75 8.59
CA ILE A 578 -3.44 -8.31 9.22
C ILE A 578 -4.54 -7.25 9.41
N GLU A 579 -5.77 -7.72 9.56
CA GLU A 579 -6.95 -6.94 9.97
C GLU A 579 -7.41 -7.45 11.35
N LEU A 580 -7.81 -6.54 12.25
CA LEU A 580 -8.05 -6.78 13.69
C LEU A 580 -9.51 -7.01 14.10
#